data_AF-M3ISB2-F1
#
_entry.id   AF-M3ISB2-F1
#
_cell.length_a   1.000
_cell.length_b   1.000
_cell.length_c   1.000
_cell.angle_alpha   90.00
_cell.angle_beta   90.00
_cell.angle_gamma   90.00
#
_symmetry.space_group_name_H-M   'P 1'
#
loop_
_entity.id
_entity.type
_entity.pdbx_description
1 polymer ?
#
loop_
_entity_poly.entity_id
_entity_poly.type
_entity_poly.pdbx_seq_one_letter_code
_entity_poly.pdbx_strand_id
1 'polypeptide(L)'
;MNISLKIRITSEDLSFRIRNDSPIHHLDFQRVQESRLKHKELFDRGNSADFFRPEYLNEKESAGFGIAMIDEGFYSIGLNPLDLLTITSGARTTTVYMKYPITGLKMEF
;
A
#
# COMPACT_ATOMS: atom_id res chain seq x y z
N MET A 1 8.29 -6.56 19.19
CA MET A 1 7.42 -6.00 18.14
C MET A 1 6.18 -6.87 18.07
N ASN A 2 5.04 -6.32 18.44
CA ASN A 2 3.74 -6.98 18.32
C ASN A 2 3.04 -6.49 17.06
N ILE A 3 2.55 -7.43 16.26
CA ILE A 3 1.77 -7.16 15.05
C ILE A 3 0.38 -7.77 15.24
N SER A 4 -0.65 -7.02 14.86
CA SER A 4 -2.03 -7.48 14.87
C SER A 4 -2.66 -7.27 13.51
N LEU A 5 -3.44 -8.26 13.06
CA LEU A 5 -4.24 -8.19 11.85
C LEU A 5 -5.71 -8.36 12.24
N LYS A 6 -6.56 -7.46 11.74
CA LYS A 6 -8.01 -7.61 11.76
C LYS A 6 -8.53 -7.62 10.33
N ILE A 7 -9.25 -8.67 9.98
CA ILE A 7 -9.96 -8.79 8.70
C ILE A 7 -11.45 -8.61 8.98
N ARG A 8 -12.12 -7.82 8.15
CA ARG A 8 -13.57 -7.69 8.16
C ARG A 8 -14.09 -7.89 6.75
N ILE A 9 -15.14 -8.70 6.62
CA ILE A 9 -15.83 -8.94 5.36
C ILE A 9 -17.27 -8.50 5.55
N THR A 10 -17.77 -7.74 4.59
CA THR A 10 -19.16 -7.31 4.49
C THR A 10 -19.69 -7.60 3.08
N SER A 11 -20.96 -7.30 2.82
CA SER A 11 -21.51 -7.35 1.47
C SER A 11 -20.89 -6.32 0.52
N GLU A 12 -20.31 -5.24 1.06
CA GLU A 12 -19.77 -4.12 0.27
C GLU A 12 -18.25 -4.21 0.09
N ASP A 13 -17.53 -4.57 1.15
CA ASP A 13 -16.06 -4.59 1.17
C ASP A 13 -15.44 -5.73 1.98
N LEU A 14 -14.22 -6.09 1.58
CA LEU A 14 -13.21 -6.76 2.36
C LEU A 14 -12.22 -5.71 2.87
N SER A 15 -12.03 -5.61 4.18
CA SER A 15 -11.11 -4.67 4.81
C SER A 15 -10.09 -5.35 5.72
N PHE A 16 -8.86 -4.86 5.64
CA PHE A 16 -7.75 -5.27 6.49
C PHE A 16 -7.30 -4.08 7.34
N ARG A 17 -7.03 -4.35 8.61
CA ARG A 17 -6.32 -3.44 9.51
C ARG A 17 -5.11 -4.16 10.08
N ILE A 18 -3.92 -3.72 9.68
CA ILE A 18 -2.64 -4.22 10.18
C ILE A 18 -2.05 -3.15 11.09
N ARG A 19 -1.76 -3.50 12.35
CA ARG A 19 -1.18 -2.57 13.32
C ARG A 19 0.06 -3.19 13.96
N ASN A 20 1.12 -2.42 14.07
CA ASN A 20 2.30 -2.76 14.87
C ASN A 20 2.50 -1.78 16.03
N ASP A 21 3.37 -2.14 16.98
CA ASP A 21 3.84 -1.27 18.06
C ASP A 21 5.18 -0.57 17.75
N SER A 22 5.42 -0.30 16.45
CA SER A 22 6.60 0.40 15.96
C SER A 22 6.17 1.61 15.12
N PRO A 23 6.28 2.84 15.65
CA PRO A 23 5.90 4.03 14.90
C PRO A 23 6.89 4.26 13.75
N ILE A 24 6.36 4.55 12.56
CA ILE A 24 7.17 5.00 11.44
C ILE A 24 7.64 6.44 11.72
N HIS A 25 8.94 6.69 11.53
CA HIS A 25 9.50 8.03 11.65
C HIS A 25 8.95 8.95 10.56
N HIS A 26 8.89 10.25 10.83
CA HIS A 26 8.28 11.22 9.90
C HIS A 26 8.93 11.22 8.51
N LEU A 27 10.27 11.15 8.46
CA LEU A 27 11.02 11.09 7.21
C LEU A 27 10.70 9.82 6.42
N ASP A 28 10.63 8.67 7.08
CA ASP A 28 10.26 7.40 6.44
C ASP A 28 8.81 7.41 5.94
N PHE A 29 7.91 8.06 6.68
CA PHE A 29 6.53 8.23 6.24
C PHE A 29 6.43 9.10 4.99
N GLN A 30 7.15 10.23 4.93
CA GLN A 30 7.21 11.08 3.74
C GLN A 30 7.76 10.31 2.54
N ARG A 31 8.86 9.55 2.74
CA ARG A 31 9.45 8.70 1.70
C ARG A 31 8.47 7.65 1.17
N VAL A 32 7.69 7.01 2.05
CA VAL A 32 6.63 6.09 1.61
C VAL A 32 5.59 6.82 0.77
N GLN A 33 5.14 8.02 1.16
CA GLN A 33 4.17 8.78 0.36
C GLN A 33 4.74 9.16 -1.02
N GLU A 34 5.97 9.66 -1.08
CA GLU A 34 6.65 10.00 -2.34
C GLU A 34 6.82 8.77 -3.25
N SER A 35 7.20 7.64 -2.66
CA SER A 35 7.32 6.35 -3.35
C SER A 35 6.00 5.93 -4.01
N ARG A 36 4.87 6.02 -3.29
CA ARG A 36 3.55 5.69 -3.81
C ARG A 36 3.09 6.63 -4.92
N LEU A 37 3.34 7.94 -4.76
CA LEU A 37 3.03 8.93 -5.80
C LEU A 37 3.86 8.69 -7.06
N LYS A 38 5.13 8.33 -6.92
CA LYS A 38 5.99 7.99 -8.05
C LYS A 38 5.52 6.74 -8.77
N HIS A 39 5.10 5.72 -8.02
CA HIS A 39 4.56 4.50 -8.59
C HIS A 39 3.24 4.77 -9.35
N LYS A 40 2.35 5.60 -8.79
CA LYS A 40 1.14 6.07 -9.49
C LYS A 40 1.45 6.79 -10.80
N GLU A 41 2.45 7.67 -10.82
CA GLU A 41 2.89 8.37 -12.03
C GLU A 41 3.33 7.39 -13.13
N LEU A 42 4.06 6.33 -12.75
CA LEU A 42 4.49 5.28 -13.69
C LEU A 42 3.33 4.41 -14.16
N PHE A 43 2.40 4.06 -13.27
CA PHE A 43 1.19 3.35 -13.62
C PHE A 43 0.31 4.12 -14.61
N ASP A 44 0.12 5.41 -14.40
CA ASP A 44 -0.67 6.27 -15.31
C ASP A 44 -0.06 6.37 -16.72
N ARG A 45 1.25 6.10 -16.85
CA ARG A 45 1.96 6.03 -18.14
C ARG A 45 1.94 4.64 -18.78
N GLY A 46 1.33 3.65 -18.12
CA GLY A 46 1.32 2.26 -18.57
C GLY A 46 2.62 1.49 -18.25
N ASN A 47 3.51 2.05 -17.44
CA ASN A 47 4.85 1.51 -17.16
C ASN A 47 5.08 1.28 -15.66
N SER A 48 4.07 0.82 -14.93
CA SER A 48 4.16 0.66 -13.47
C SER A 48 5.31 -0.27 -13.02
N ALA A 49 5.61 -1.29 -13.83
CA ALA A 49 6.72 -2.21 -13.63
C ALA A 49 8.11 -1.52 -13.58
N ASP A 50 8.24 -0.34 -14.20
CA ASP A 50 9.50 0.41 -14.19
C ASP A 50 9.89 0.82 -12.76
N PHE A 51 8.92 0.96 -11.86
CA PHE A 51 9.15 1.28 -10.45
C PHE A 51 10.07 0.26 -9.75
N PHE A 52 10.07 -0.99 -10.22
CA PHE A 52 10.85 -2.08 -9.63
C PHE A 52 12.22 -2.27 -10.30
N ARG A 53 12.61 -1.39 -11.23
CA ARG A 53 13.95 -1.40 -11.83
C ARG A 53 14.99 -0.84 -10.86
N PRO A 54 16.27 -1.26 -10.96
CA PRO A 54 17.34 -0.79 -10.07
C PRO A 54 17.44 0.74 -9.96
N GLU A 55 17.13 1.46 -11.04
CA GLU A 55 17.15 2.93 -11.11
C GLU A 55 16.17 3.61 -10.13
N TYR A 56 15.09 2.92 -9.76
CA TYR A 56 14.05 3.39 -8.85
C TYR A 56 14.14 2.72 -7.46
N LEU A 57 14.94 1.66 -7.35
CA LEU A 57 15.23 0.99 -6.09
C LEU A 57 16.37 1.71 -5.39
N ASN A 58 16.05 2.53 -4.40
CA ASN A 58 17.07 3.12 -3.53
C ASN A 58 17.73 1.99 -2.71
N GLU A 59 18.91 1.52 -3.14
CA GLU A 59 19.65 0.39 -2.55
C GLU A 59 19.96 0.57 -1.06
N LYS A 60 19.94 1.83 -0.56
CA LYS A 60 20.27 2.12 0.84
C LYS A 60 19.11 1.92 1.80
N GLU A 61 17.87 2.13 1.36
CA GLU A 61 16.71 2.14 2.25
C GLU A 61 15.49 1.67 1.46
N SER A 62 15.10 0.40 1.66
CA SER A 62 13.95 -0.27 1.01
C SER A 62 12.57 0.27 1.42
N ALA A 63 12.53 1.49 1.97
CA ALA A 63 11.31 2.15 2.40
C ALA A 63 10.39 2.37 1.20
N GLY A 64 9.21 1.76 1.24
CA GLY A 64 8.20 1.90 0.20
C GLY A 64 8.11 0.75 -0.80
N PHE A 65 9.12 -0.13 -0.92
CA PHE A 65 9.07 -1.25 -1.88
C PHE A 65 7.89 -2.20 -1.61
N GLY A 66 7.76 -2.65 -0.35
CA GLY A 66 6.66 -3.52 0.04
C GLY A 66 5.28 -2.86 -0.11
N ILE A 67 5.21 -1.54 0.01
CA ILE A 67 3.96 -0.80 -0.21
C ILE A 67 3.66 -0.67 -1.70
N ALA A 68 4.65 -0.42 -2.56
CA ALA A 68 4.48 -0.40 -4.01
C ALA A 68 4.02 -1.76 -4.56
N MET A 69 4.50 -2.86 -3.98
CA MET A 69 4.00 -4.21 -4.31
C MET A 69 2.51 -4.37 -3.95
N ILE A 70 2.07 -3.80 -2.83
CA ILE A 70 0.65 -3.79 -2.47
C ILE A 70 -0.14 -2.92 -3.45
N ASP A 71 0.40 -1.76 -3.83
CA ASP A 71 -0.20 -0.86 -4.80
C ASP A 71 -0.41 -1.54 -6.16
N GLU A 72 0.54 -2.36 -6.62
CA GLU A 72 0.35 -3.19 -7.82
C GLU A 72 -0.79 -4.19 -7.70
N GLY A 73 -0.95 -4.78 -6.51
CA GLY A 73 -2.09 -5.65 -6.23
C GLY A 73 -3.42 -4.94 -6.51
N PHE A 74 -3.56 -3.69 -6.07
CA PHE A 74 -4.75 -2.89 -6.37
C PHE A 74 -4.88 -2.56 -7.86
N TYR A 75 -3.79 -2.10 -8.49
CA TYR A 75 -3.80 -1.76 -9.91
C TYR A 75 -4.19 -2.94 -10.80
N SER A 76 -3.72 -4.15 -10.47
CA SER A 76 -4.00 -5.38 -11.22
C SER A 76 -5.49 -5.75 -11.31
N ILE A 77 -6.30 -5.24 -10.38
CA ILE A 77 -7.76 -5.42 -10.32
C ILE A 77 -8.52 -4.11 -10.62
N GLY A 78 -7.85 -3.13 -11.24
CA GLY A 78 -8.46 -1.87 -11.66
C GLY A 78 -8.81 -0.92 -10.52
N LEU A 79 -8.16 -1.05 -9.36
CA LEU A 79 -8.39 -0.21 -8.19
C LEU A 79 -7.25 0.79 -7.98
N ASN A 80 -7.57 1.97 -7.45
CA ASN A 80 -6.58 2.97 -7.06
C ASN A 80 -6.22 2.82 -5.57
N PRO A 81 -4.97 2.41 -5.23
CA PRO A 81 -4.57 2.19 -3.85
C PRO A 81 -4.40 3.50 -3.07
N LEU A 82 -4.28 4.66 -3.74
CA LEU A 82 -4.26 5.95 -3.05
C LEU A 82 -5.61 6.28 -2.39
N ASP A 83 -6.70 5.71 -2.89
CA ASP A 83 -8.05 5.89 -2.33
C ASP A 83 -8.40 4.80 -1.30
N LEU A 84 -7.72 3.65 -1.35
CA LEU A 84 -8.13 2.42 -0.68
C LEU A 84 -7.11 1.89 0.35
N LEU A 85 -5.90 2.42 0.35
CA LEU A 85 -4.86 2.10 1.33
C LEU A 85 -4.43 3.36 2.06
N THR A 86 -4.64 3.37 3.37
CA THR A 86 -4.24 4.45 4.27
C THR A 86 -3.23 3.95 5.29
N ILE A 87 -2.13 4.69 5.45
CA ILE A 87 -1.14 4.46 6.50
C ILE A 87 -1.28 5.59 7.53
N THR A 88 -1.43 5.22 8.80
CA THR A 88 -1.49 6.14 9.93
C THR A 88 -0.36 5.84 10.90
N SER A 89 0.30 6.87 11.40
CA SER A 89 1.32 6.73 12.45
C SER A 89 0.85 7.52 13.68
N GLY A 90 0.81 6.85 14.82
CA GLY A 90 0.61 7.45 16.12
C GLY A 90 1.90 7.38 16.95
N ALA A 91 1.91 7.96 18.15
CA ALA A 91 3.10 8.07 19.00
C ALA A 91 3.84 6.74 19.27
N ARG A 92 3.16 5.59 19.20
CA ARG A 92 3.74 4.26 19.47
C ARG A 92 3.39 3.20 18.43
N THR A 93 2.61 3.53 17.40
CA THR A 93 2.05 2.49 16.52
C THR A 93 1.91 2.97 15.09
N THR A 94 2.20 2.11 14.14
CA THR A 94 1.81 2.28 12.74
C THR A 94 0.61 1.39 12.44
N THR A 95 -0.41 1.94 11.80
CA THR A 95 -1.58 1.16 11.34
C THR A 95 -1.82 1.39 9.86
N VAL A 96 -1.87 0.29 9.10
CA VAL A 96 -2.26 0.24 7.70
C VAL A 96 -3.70 -0.23 7.61
N TYR A 97 -4.51 0.49 6.85
CA TYR A 97 -5.87 0.14 6.49
C TYR A 97 -5.89 -0.12 4.99
N MET A 98 -6.46 -1.25 4.57
CA MET A 98 -6.69 -1.58 3.16
C MET A 98 -8.15 -1.95 2.97
N LYS A 99 -8.76 -1.46 1.90
CA LYS A 99 -10.16 -1.72 1.56
C LYS A 99 -10.28 -2.21 0.13
N TYR A 100 -10.91 -3.36 -0.06
CA TYR A 100 -11.22 -3.93 -1.37
C TYR A 100 -12.74 -3.98 -1.54
N PRO A 101 -13.33 -3.22 -2.47
CA PRO A 101 -14.74 -3.37 -2.81
C PRO A 101 -15.01 -4.79 -3.31
N ILE A 102 -16.06 -5.45 -2.80
CA ILE A 102 -16.40 -6.83 -3.23
C ILE A 102 -16.67 -6.88 -4.74
N THR A 103 -17.22 -5.81 -5.33
CA THR A 103 -17.43 -5.69 -6.78
C THR A 103 -16.14 -5.79 -7.58
N GLY A 104 -15.03 -5.21 -7.08
CA GLY A 104 -13.71 -5.30 -7.71
C GLY A 104 -13.00 -6.63 -7.49
N LEU A 105 -13.49 -7.47 -6.58
CA LEU A 105 -12.93 -8.81 -6.29
C LEU A 105 -13.67 -9.94 -7.03
N LYS A 106 -14.82 -9.65 -7.65
CA LYS A 106 -15.56 -10.63 -8.46
C LYS A 106 -14.82 -10.84 -9.76
N MET A 107 -13.87 -11.77 -9.76
CA MET A 107 -13.37 -12.37 -10.99
C MET A 107 -14.44 -13.32 -11.51
N GLU A 108 -14.80 -13.22 -12.78
CA GLU A 108 -15.57 -14.28 -13.45
C GLU A 108 -14.67 -15.53 -13.48
N PHE A 109 -15.14 -16.60 -12.84
CA PHE A 109 -14.51 -17.93 -12.85
C PHE A 109 -15.12 -18.79 -13.95
#